data_AF-A0A9D4LD53-F1
#
_entry.id   AF-A0A9D4LD53-F1
#
_cell.length_a   1.000
_cell.length_b   1.000
_cell.length_c   1.000
_cell.angle_alpha   90.00
_cell.angle_beta   90.00
_cell.angle_gamma   90.00
#
_symmetry.space_group_name_H-M   'P 1'
#
loop_
_entity.id
_entity.type
_entity.pdbx_description
1 polymer ?
#
loop_
_entity_poly.entity_id
_entity_poly.type
_entity_poly.pdbx_seq_one_letter_code
_entity_poly.pdbx_strand_id
1 'polypeptide(L)'
;MSSSRAAWCSAGRPRGAQHKEYREYKAVKAHFRRAMRRCGEQFMTELDHKLEYDSVHDSVSFWWTVNLRKRGSGADIGGGINFDGNMYRSREEITEQWAKYFKDLYTPSSSPDFDSHWEYVVRQEVGGADLTNLRKVRLLHCLKAGEGARPAL
;
A
#
# COMPACT_ATOMS: atom_id res chain seq x y z
N MET A 1 32.33 13.66 2.03
CA MET A 1 32.20 12.30 1.46
C MET A 1 30.78 12.11 0.93
N SER A 2 30.62 11.73 -0.34
CA SER A 2 29.30 11.49 -0.94
C SER A 2 28.71 10.16 -0.46
N SER A 3 27.45 10.16 -0.04
CA SER A 3 26.71 8.95 0.33
C SER A 3 26.66 7.97 -0.85
N SER A 4 26.76 6.65 -0.62
CA SER A 4 26.64 5.64 -1.69
C SER A 4 25.31 5.75 -2.46
N ARG A 5 24.24 6.27 -1.82
CA ARG A 5 22.98 6.59 -2.52
C ARG A 5 23.14 7.78 -3.45
N ALA A 6 23.86 8.82 -3.03
CA ALA A 6 24.13 9.99 -3.85
C ALA A 6 25.00 9.61 -5.05
N ALA A 7 26.07 8.83 -4.85
CA ALA A 7 26.90 8.30 -5.94
C ALA A 7 26.08 7.46 -6.95
N TRP A 8 25.21 6.57 -6.48
CA TRP A 8 24.32 5.79 -7.34
C TRP A 8 23.31 6.67 -8.11
N CYS A 9 22.76 7.70 -7.46
CA CYS A 9 21.87 8.66 -8.12
C CYS A 9 22.59 9.49 -9.18
N SER A 10 23.80 9.99 -8.89
CA SER A 10 24.61 10.76 -9.82
C SER A 10 25.05 9.95 -11.05
N ALA A 11 25.22 8.64 -10.90
CA ALA A 11 25.52 7.72 -12.01
C ALA A 11 24.30 7.40 -12.91
N GLY A 12 23.13 8.03 -12.69
CA GLY A 12 21.92 7.76 -13.46
C GLY A 12 21.10 6.56 -12.96
N ARG A 13 21.30 6.15 -11.70
CA ARG A 13 20.62 5.00 -11.06
C ARG A 13 20.79 3.69 -11.84
N PRO A 14 22.04 3.32 -12.20
CA PRO A 14 22.30 2.14 -13.00
C PRO A 14 21.79 0.88 -12.28
N ARG A 15 21.40 -0.14 -13.07
CA ARG A 15 20.88 -1.42 -12.55
C ARG A 15 21.76 -2.56 -13.03
N GLY A 16 21.95 -3.56 -12.16
CA GLY A 16 22.68 -4.78 -12.49
C GLY A 16 24.05 -4.87 -11.82
N ALA A 17 24.53 -6.10 -11.66
CA ALA A 17 25.73 -6.43 -10.89
C ALA A 17 27.03 -5.91 -11.53
N GLN A 18 26.99 -5.54 -12.81
CA GLN A 18 28.11 -4.98 -13.55
C GLN A 18 28.48 -3.55 -13.10
N HIS A 19 27.52 -2.78 -12.54
CA HIS A 19 27.78 -1.41 -12.11
C HIS A 19 28.25 -1.35 -10.65
N LYS A 20 29.41 -0.71 -10.42
CA LYS A 20 30.04 -0.60 -9.10
C LYS A 20 29.16 0.17 -8.12
N GLU A 21 28.64 1.32 -8.54
CA GLU A 21 27.83 2.23 -7.74
C GLU A 21 26.52 1.57 -7.28
N TYR A 22 25.92 0.74 -8.14
CA TYR A 22 24.74 -0.06 -7.79
C TYR A 22 25.07 -1.10 -6.72
N ARG A 23 26.15 -1.87 -6.90
CA ARG A 23 26.59 -2.90 -5.94
C ARG A 23 26.89 -2.29 -4.57
N GLU A 24 27.66 -1.21 -4.54
CA GLU A 24 28.04 -0.52 -3.31
C GLU A 24 26.81 0.02 -2.56
N TYR A 25 25.91 0.72 -3.26
CA TYR A 25 24.66 1.19 -2.65
C TYR A 25 23.82 0.03 -2.08
N LYS A 26 23.68 -1.07 -2.84
CA LYS A 26 22.89 -2.23 -2.39
C LYS A 26 23.54 -2.94 -1.21
N ALA A 27 24.88 -3.05 -1.18
CA ALA A 27 25.63 -3.62 -0.06
C ALA A 27 25.46 -2.78 1.21
N VAL A 28 25.64 -1.46 1.13
CA VAL A 28 25.42 -0.53 2.25
C VAL A 28 23.98 -0.61 2.74
N LYS A 29 22.99 -0.62 1.83
CA LYS A 29 21.57 -0.75 2.20
C LYS A 29 21.28 -2.10 2.88
N ALA A 30 21.91 -3.18 2.44
CA ALA A 30 21.78 -4.49 3.06
C ALA A 30 22.44 -4.53 4.45
N HIS A 31 23.62 -3.92 4.62
CA HIS A 31 24.28 -3.76 5.91
C HIS A 31 23.40 -2.96 6.88
N PHE A 32 22.88 -1.80 6.45
CA PHE A 32 21.98 -0.99 7.25
C PHE A 32 20.76 -1.78 7.73
N ARG A 33 20.09 -2.52 6.84
CA ARG A 33 18.96 -3.38 7.23
C ARG A 33 19.34 -4.46 8.25
N ARG A 34 20.53 -5.04 8.13
CA ARG A 34 21.03 -6.02 9.12
C ARG A 34 21.28 -5.36 10.48
N ALA A 35 21.94 -4.20 10.49
CA ALA A 35 22.19 -3.44 11.72
C ALA A 35 20.88 -3.01 12.40
N MET A 36 19.90 -2.53 11.63
CA MET A 36 18.56 -2.19 12.12
C MET A 36 17.86 -3.39 12.77
N ARG A 37 17.88 -4.55 12.10
CA ARG A 37 17.30 -5.78 12.68
C ARG A 37 18.00 -6.20 13.96
N ARG A 38 19.33 -6.22 13.97
CA ARG A 38 20.12 -6.57 15.16
C ARG A 38 19.82 -5.63 16.32
N CYS A 39 19.75 -4.32 16.06
CA CYS A 39 19.41 -3.33 17.10
C CYS A 39 17.98 -3.55 17.63
N GLY A 40 17.03 -3.83 16.74
CA GLY A 40 15.66 -4.17 17.12
C GLY A 40 15.58 -5.45 17.96
N GLU A 41 16.30 -6.50 17.57
CA GLU A 41 16.40 -7.75 18.32
C GLU A 41 17.00 -7.51 19.72
N GLN A 42 18.13 -6.80 19.80
CA GLN A 42 18.76 -6.45 21.08
C GLN A 42 17.82 -5.67 21.99
N PHE A 43 17.16 -4.65 21.47
CA PHE A 43 16.19 -3.86 22.22
C PHE A 43 15.04 -4.73 22.74
N MET A 44 14.47 -5.60 21.90
CA MET A 44 13.39 -6.48 22.33
C MET A 44 13.85 -7.44 23.43
N THR A 45 15.02 -8.08 23.26
CA THR A 45 15.60 -8.97 24.27
C THR A 45 15.86 -8.25 25.60
N GLU A 46 16.47 -7.07 25.59
CA GLU A 46 16.73 -6.29 26.80
C GLU A 46 15.43 -5.94 27.54
N LEU A 47 14.38 -5.63 26.79
CA LEU A 47 13.08 -5.32 27.36
C LEU A 47 12.38 -6.54 27.94
N ASP A 48 12.46 -7.69 27.28
CA ASP A 48 11.89 -8.94 27.78
C ASP A 48 12.58 -9.33 29.09
N HIS A 49 13.92 -9.27 29.13
CA HIS A 49 14.69 -9.52 30.35
C HIS A 49 14.33 -8.56 31.49
N LYS A 50 14.15 -7.27 31.17
CA LYS A 50 13.71 -6.27 32.15
C LYS A 50 12.30 -6.58 32.67
N LEU A 51 11.36 -6.92 31.80
CA LEU A 51 10.01 -7.28 32.19
C LEU A 51 9.98 -8.54 33.07
N GLU A 52 10.77 -9.56 32.73
CA GLU A 52 10.91 -10.76 33.56
C GLU A 52 11.45 -10.41 34.95
N TYR A 53 12.50 -9.59 35.02
CA TYR A 53 13.07 -9.14 36.29
C TYR A 53 12.07 -8.35 37.13
N ASP A 54 11.45 -7.32 36.55
CA ASP A 54 10.48 -6.46 37.23
C ASP A 54 9.24 -7.26 37.66
N SER A 55 8.83 -8.28 36.90
CA SER A 55 7.66 -9.10 37.26
C SER A 55 7.80 -9.83 38.61
N VAL A 56 9.04 -10.15 38.99
CA VAL A 56 9.37 -10.86 40.24
C VAL A 56 9.72 -9.88 41.36
N HIS A 57 10.36 -8.74 41.04
CA HIS A 57 10.99 -7.87 42.04
C HIS A 57 10.28 -6.53 42.25
N ASP A 58 9.57 -6.00 41.24
CA ASP A 58 8.89 -4.71 41.30
C ASP A 58 7.65 -4.68 40.39
N SER A 59 6.52 -5.05 40.97
CA SER A 59 5.23 -5.08 40.28
C SER A 59 4.77 -3.70 39.80
N VAL A 60 5.20 -2.60 40.44
CA VAL A 60 4.82 -1.24 40.04
C VAL A 60 5.55 -0.86 38.75
N SER A 61 6.86 -1.05 38.70
CA SER A 61 7.68 -0.79 37.51
C SER A 61 7.27 -1.68 36.33
N PHE A 62 6.94 -2.94 36.60
CA PHE A 62 6.39 -3.87 35.61
C PHE A 62 5.12 -3.30 34.96
N TRP A 63 4.09 -2.99 35.77
CA TRP A 63 2.82 -2.49 35.24
C TRP A 63 2.95 -1.12 34.58
N TRP A 64 3.82 -0.24 35.07
CA TRP A 64 4.12 1.02 34.41
C TRP A 64 4.67 0.81 32.99
N THR A 65 5.66 -0.08 32.84
CA THR A 65 6.28 -0.40 31.54
C THR A 65 5.27 -1.01 30.56
N VAL A 66 4.44 -1.95 31.03
CA VAL A 66 3.38 -2.58 30.23
C VAL A 66 2.34 -1.55 29.77
N ASN A 67 1.88 -0.70 30.69
CA ASN A 67 0.83 0.29 30.39
C ASN A 67 1.33 1.43 29.49
N LEU A 68 2.60 1.84 29.64
CA LEU A 68 3.22 2.83 28.75
C LEU A 68 3.20 2.37 27.29
N ARG A 69 3.38 1.07 27.05
CA ARG A 69 3.35 0.49 25.69
C ARG A 69 1.93 0.30 25.16
N LYS A 70 0.97 -0.06 26.01
CA LYS A 70 -0.45 -0.11 25.64
C LYS A 70 -0.98 1.23 25.14
N ARG A 71 -0.48 2.35 25.69
CA ARG A 71 -0.85 3.71 25.23
C ARG A 71 -0.53 3.97 23.76
N GLY A 72 0.43 3.25 23.16
CA GLY A 72 0.73 3.34 21.73
C GLY A 72 -0.23 2.55 20.82
N SER A 73 -1.13 1.72 21.38
CA SER A 73 -2.06 0.88 20.60
C SER A 73 -3.50 1.40 20.57
N GLY A 74 -3.82 2.44 21.34
CA GLY A 74 -5.19 2.98 21.49
C GLY A 74 -5.51 4.20 20.65
N ALA A 75 -4.53 4.79 19.95
CA ALA A 75 -4.72 5.98 19.13
C ALA A 75 -4.14 5.76 17.73
N ASP A 76 -5.03 5.51 16.76
CA ASP A 76 -4.82 5.77 15.32
C ASP A 76 -3.61 5.13 14.60
N ILE A 77 -3.50 3.79 14.61
CA ILE A 77 -2.57 3.05 13.73
C ILE A 77 -3.31 2.07 12.79
N GLY A 78 -4.55 2.40 12.43
CA GLY A 78 -5.28 1.71 11.36
C GLY A 78 -5.07 2.39 10.00
N GLY A 79 -5.07 1.59 8.92
CA GLY A 79 -5.22 2.13 7.57
C GLY A 79 -6.59 2.80 7.45
N GLY A 80 -6.61 4.09 7.10
CA GLY A 80 -7.83 4.84 6.83
C GLY A 80 -8.20 4.84 5.36
N ILE A 81 -9.45 5.15 5.05
CA ILE A 81 -9.90 5.39 3.68
C ILE A 81 -9.97 6.89 3.43
N ASN A 82 -9.54 7.32 2.25
CA ASN A 82 -9.65 8.71 1.82
C ASN A 82 -10.85 8.85 0.89
N PHE A 83 -11.82 9.66 1.29
CA PHE A 83 -12.94 10.09 0.46
C PHE A 83 -12.92 11.63 0.39
N ASP A 84 -12.90 12.18 -0.83
CA ASP A 84 -12.88 13.63 -1.11
C ASP A 84 -11.81 14.43 -0.34
N GLY A 85 -10.62 13.84 -0.17
CA GLY A 85 -9.50 14.48 0.52
C GLY A 85 -9.53 14.34 2.04
N ASN A 86 -10.60 13.77 2.61
CA ASN A 86 -10.74 13.53 4.04
C ASN A 86 -10.40 12.08 4.39
N MET A 87 -9.61 11.90 5.45
CA MET A 87 -9.14 10.60 5.91
C MET A 87 -10.02 10.09 7.05
N TYR A 88 -10.72 8.98 6.82
CA TYR A 88 -11.61 8.34 7.79
C TYR A 88 -10.95 7.07 8.35
N ARG A 89 -11.02 6.89 9.68
CA ARG A 89 -10.33 5.79 10.36
C ARG A 89 -11.23 5.00 11.30
N SER A 90 -12.34 5.58 11.78
CA SER A 90 -13.27 4.81 12.60
C SER A 90 -14.07 3.84 11.74
N ARG A 91 -14.50 2.72 12.33
CA ARG A 91 -15.28 1.69 11.63
C ARG A 91 -16.62 2.28 11.16
N GLU A 92 -17.21 3.10 12.00
CA GLU A 92 -18.49 3.77 11.79
C GLU A 92 -18.38 4.74 10.61
N GLU A 93 -17.38 5.62 10.63
CA GLU A 93 -17.10 6.56 9.53
C GLU A 93 -16.85 5.82 8.22
N ILE A 94 -16.02 4.77 8.23
CA ILE A 94 -15.70 3.97 7.06
C ILE A 94 -16.99 3.38 6.45
N THR A 95 -17.86 2.84 7.29
CA THR A 95 -19.11 2.20 6.87
C THR A 95 -20.08 3.22 6.29
N GLU A 96 -20.20 4.39 6.93
CA GLU A 96 -21.02 5.50 6.46
C GLU A 96 -20.56 6.04 5.10
N GLN A 97 -19.24 6.22 4.91
CA GLN A 97 -18.72 6.69 3.62
C GLN A 97 -18.93 5.67 2.50
N TRP A 98 -18.79 4.37 2.78
CA TRP A 98 -19.15 3.33 1.82
C TRP A 98 -20.64 3.34 1.46
N ALA A 99 -21.51 3.46 2.45
CA ALA A 99 -22.95 3.55 2.23
C ALA A 99 -23.30 4.76 1.37
N LYS A 100 -22.67 5.91 1.64
CA LYS A 100 -22.82 7.13 0.84
C LYS A 100 -22.32 6.94 -0.59
N TYR A 101 -21.12 6.40 -0.79
CA TYR A 101 -20.56 6.14 -2.11
C TYR A 101 -21.50 5.28 -2.98
N PHE A 102 -22.03 4.18 -2.44
CA PHE A 102 -22.97 3.35 -3.19
C PHE A 102 -24.30 4.04 -3.42
N LYS A 103 -24.81 4.79 -2.45
CA LYS A 103 -26.03 5.58 -2.62
C LYS A 103 -25.88 6.59 -3.76
N ASP A 104 -24.75 7.29 -3.83
CA ASP A 104 -24.45 8.25 -4.89
C ASP A 104 -24.32 7.55 -6.25
N LEU A 105 -23.70 6.36 -6.29
CA LEU A 105 -23.59 5.54 -7.50
C LEU A 105 -24.96 5.08 -8.04
N TYR A 106 -25.89 4.72 -7.16
CA TYR A 106 -27.24 4.28 -7.54
C TYR A 106 -28.23 5.43 -7.72
N THR A 107 -27.87 6.64 -7.32
CA THR A 107 -28.70 7.83 -7.55
C THR A 107 -28.43 8.32 -8.98
N PRO A 108 -29.45 8.38 -9.87
CA PRO A 108 -29.26 8.92 -11.21
C PRO A 108 -28.76 10.36 -11.11
N SER A 109 -27.50 10.58 -11.48
CA SER A 109 -26.93 11.92 -11.60
C SER A 109 -26.84 12.27 -13.08
N SER A 110 -27.32 13.46 -13.43
CA SER A 110 -27.02 14.07 -14.73
C SER A 110 -25.60 14.60 -14.65
N SER A 111 -24.61 13.72 -14.85
CA SER A 111 -23.22 14.16 -14.96
C SER A 111 -23.08 15.02 -16.23
N PRO A 112 -22.43 16.20 -16.16
CA PRO A 112 -22.11 16.97 -17.37
C PRO A 112 -21.13 16.24 -18.30
N ASP A 113 -20.39 15.26 -17.76
CA ASP A 113 -19.48 14.40 -18.51
C ASP A 113 -20.18 13.13 -19.06
N PHE A 114 -21.50 13.04 -18.94
CA PHE A 114 -22.26 11.91 -19.46
C PHE A 114 -22.27 11.93 -20.99
N ASP A 115 -21.49 11.05 -21.59
CA ASP A 115 -21.44 10.85 -23.03
C ASP A 115 -22.68 10.07 -23.52
N SER A 116 -23.71 10.83 -23.90
CA SER A 116 -24.95 10.30 -24.47
C SER A 116 -24.74 9.58 -25.80
N HIS A 117 -23.66 9.88 -26.52
CA HIS A 117 -23.31 9.20 -27.75
C HIS A 117 -22.75 7.79 -27.44
N TRP A 118 -21.88 7.67 -26.45
CA TRP A 118 -21.38 6.37 -25.97
C TRP A 118 -22.51 5.50 -25.41
N GLU A 119 -23.44 6.05 -24.64
CA GLU A 119 -24.61 5.32 -24.14
C GLU A 119 -25.44 4.74 -25.30
N TYR A 120 -25.68 5.54 -26.34
CA TYR A 120 -26.41 5.09 -27.53
C TYR A 120 -25.70 3.94 -28.23
N VAL A 121 -24.38 4.03 -28.43
CA VAL A 121 -23.57 2.98 -29.05
C VAL A 121 -23.63 1.68 -28.23
N VAL A 122 -23.45 1.76 -26.91
CA VAL A 122 -23.53 0.59 -26.02
C VAL A 122 -24.93 -0.02 -26.03
N ARG A 123 -25.99 0.79 -26.06
CA ARG A 123 -27.37 0.29 -26.14
C ARG A 123 -27.68 -0.42 -27.45
N GLN A 124 -27.11 0.01 -28.57
CA GLN A 124 -27.26 -0.67 -29.86
C GLN A 124 -26.49 -2.00 -29.88
N GLU A 125 -25.26 -2.02 -29.37
CA GLU A 125 -24.42 -3.22 -29.28
C GLU A 125 -24.97 -4.27 -28.30
N VAL A 126 -25.48 -3.83 -27.14
CA VAL A 126 -26.00 -4.72 -26.08
C VAL A 126 -27.48 -5.07 -26.29
N GLY A 127 -28.28 -4.16 -26.87
CA GLY A 127 -29.70 -4.40 -27.16
C GLY A 127 -29.96 -5.45 -28.24
N GLY A 128 -28.94 -5.78 -29.05
CA GLY A 128 -28.96 -6.89 -30.00
C GLY A 128 -28.34 -8.20 -29.48
N ALA A 129 -27.69 -8.19 -28.31
CA ALA A 129 -27.00 -9.34 -27.75
C ALA A 129 -27.85 -10.01 -26.66
N ASP A 130 -28.35 -11.20 -26.94
CA ASP A 130 -28.97 -12.09 -25.95
C ASP A 130 -28.07 -12.20 -24.71
N LEU A 131 -28.59 -11.78 -23.56
CA LEU A 131 -27.85 -11.56 -22.30
C LEU A 131 -27.38 -12.85 -21.61
N THR A 132 -27.39 -13.99 -22.30
CA THR A 132 -26.99 -15.29 -21.76
C THR A 132 -25.47 -15.53 -21.76
N ASN A 133 -24.66 -14.68 -22.39
CA ASN A 133 -23.21 -14.94 -22.55
C ASN A 133 -22.25 -13.78 -22.19
N LEU A 134 -22.53 -13.06 -21.09
CA LEU A 134 -21.67 -11.99 -20.55
C LEU A 134 -20.32 -12.45 -19.93
N ARG A 135 -19.80 -13.63 -20.28
CA ARG A 135 -18.44 -14.07 -19.88
C ARG A 135 -17.36 -13.84 -20.94
N LYS A 136 -17.70 -13.47 -22.18
CA LYS A 136 -16.71 -13.36 -23.28
C LYS A 136 -16.23 -11.95 -23.62
N VAL A 137 -16.96 -10.89 -23.30
CA VAL A 137 -16.56 -9.52 -23.73
C VAL A 137 -15.38 -8.96 -22.90
N ARG A 138 -15.17 -9.45 -21.67
CA ARG A 138 -14.05 -8.99 -20.82
C ARG A 138 -12.68 -9.56 -21.20
N LEU A 139 -12.62 -10.58 -22.07
CA LEU A 139 -11.37 -11.26 -22.43
C LEU A 139 -10.71 -10.74 -23.72
N LEU A 140 -11.45 -10.06 -24.60
CA LEU A 140 -10.91 -9.63 -25.89
C LEU A 140 -10.19 -8.27 -25.87
N HIS A 141 -10.41 -7.43 -24.86
CA HIS A 141 -9.74 -6.12 -24.77
C HIS A 141 -8.53 -6.08 -23.83
N CYS A 142 -8.27 -7.13 -23.05
CA CYS A 142 -7.04 -7.25 -22.25
C CYS A 142 -5.85 -7.83 -23.04
N LEU A 143 -6.08 -8.49 -24.18
CA LEU A 143 -5.01 -9.06 -25.02
C LEU A 143 -4.43 -8.08 -26.05
N LYS A 144 -5.13 -6.98 -26.37
CA LYS A 144 -4.65 -5.98 -27.34
C LYS A 144 -3.69 -4.92 -26.78
N ALA A 145 -3.47 -4.90 -25.46
CA ALA A 145 -2.48 -4.03 -24.80
C ALA A 145 -1.14 -4.73 -24.52
N GLY A 146 -0.97 -5.98 -24.97
CA GLY A 146 0.19 -6.84 -24.68
C GLY A 146 1.15 -7.10 -25.85
N GLU A 147 0.92 -6.51 -27.03
CA GLU A 147 1.77 -6.73 -28.22
C GLU A 147 2.48 -5.43 -28.63
N GLY A 148 3.56 -5.13 -27.90
CA GLY A 148 4.56 -4.11 -28.22
C GLY A 148 5.96 -4.70 -28.05
N ALA A 149 6.47 -5.28 -29.12
CA ALA A 149 7.65 -6.13 -29.21
C ALA A 149 8.97 -5.51 -28.74
N ARG A 150 9.82 -6.33 -28.11
CA ARG A 150 11.29 -6.24 -28.23
C ARG A 150 11.70 -6.94 -29.53
N PRO A 151 12.56 -6.35 -30.39
CA PRO A 151 13.28 -7.12 -31.38
C PRO A 151 14.50 -7.79 -30.74
N ALA A 152 14.69 -9.06 -31.07
CA ALA A 152 15.91 -9.79 -30.87
C ALA A 152 16.95 -9.32 -31.89
N LEU A 153 18.13 -8.92 -31.38
CA LEU A 153 19.48 -9.31 -31.81
C LEU A 153 20.46 -8.84 -30.73
#